data_AF-A0A352XHI6-F1
#
_entry.id   AF-A0A352XHI6-F1
#
_cell.length_a   1.000
_cell.length_b   1.000
_cell.length_c   1.000
_cell.angle_alpha   90.00
_cell.angle_beta   90.00
_cell.angle_gamma   90.00
#
_symmetry.space_group_name_H-M   'P 1'
#
loop_
_entity.id
_entity.type
_entity.pdbx_description
1 polymer ?
#
loop_
_entity_poly.entity_id
_entity_poly.type
_entity_poly.pdbx_seq_one_letter_code
_entity_poly.pdbx_strand_id
1 'polypeptide(L)'
;MNTTLENWIKYIFEHPVNKIPWYWDIDEDGWEDIPPKVTVAYLTKIFAESENVLQSYSDAQLNQGFWYLISNNYSKADSRNY
;
A
#
# COMPACT_ATOMS: atom_id res chain seq x y z
N MET A 1 5.86 14.37 -2.02
CA MET A 1 4.61 14.46 -1.24
C MET A 1 4.95 14.43 0.26
N ASN A 2 4.13 15.06 1.14
CA ASN A 2 4.26 14.81 2.58
C ASN A 2 3.82 13.36 2.85
N THR A 3 4.79 12.51 3.19
CA THR A 3 4.63 11.08 3.53
C THR A 3 4.03 10.95 4.92
N THR A 4 2.74 11.23 5.04
CA THR A 4 1.97 10.97 6.27
C THR A 4 1.36 9.58 6.21
N LEU A 5 1.08 9.01 7.39
CA LEU A 5 0.36 7.74 7.51
C LEU A 5 -0.97 7.77 6.76
N GLU A 6 -1.73 8.86 6.88
CA GLU A 6 -3.04 9.02 6.23
C GLU A 6 -2.93 8.98 4.70
N ASN A 7 -1.97 9.72 4.12
CA ASN A 7 -1.79 9.72 2.67
C ASN A 7 -1.34 8.34 2.16
N TRP A 8 -0.52 7.63 2.94
CA TRP A 8 -0.09 6.27 2.62
C TRP A 8 -1.26 5.28 2.67
N ILE A 9 -2.14 5.38 3.68
CA ILE A 9 -3.37 4.56 3.76
C ILE A 9 -4.28 4.81 2.56
N LYS A 10 -4.53 6.09 2.24
CA LYS A 10 -5.36 6.46 1.09
C LYS A 10 -4.79 5.92 -0.21
N TYR A 11 -3.49 6.05 -0.42
CA TYR A 11 -2.86 5.44 -1.58
C TYR A 11 -3.05 3.92 -1.62
N ILE A 12 -3.00 3.19 -0.51
CA ILE A 12 -3.15 1.72 -0.59
C ILE A 12 -4.61 1.28 -0.80
N PHE A 13 -5.57 1.98 -0.19
CA PHE A 13 -6.94 1.47 -0.07
C PHE A 13 -8.00 2.30 -0.80
N GLU A 14 -7.70 3.54 -1.21
CA GLU A 14 -8.64 4.48 -1.85
C GLU A 14 -8.61 4.41 -3.38
N HIS A 15 -8.41 3.21 -3.94
CA HIS A 15 -8.53 2.97 -5.37
C HIS A 15 -9.92 2.45 -5.76
N PRO A 16 -10.42 2.80 -6.96
CA PRO A 16 -11.59 2.13 -7.54
C PRO A 16 -11.35 0.62 -7.69
N VAL A 17 -12.33 -0.18 -7.26
CA VAL A 17 -12.26 -1.64 -7.39
C VAL A 17 -12.68 -2.05 -8.79
N ASN A 18 -11.71 -2.46 -9.59
CA ASN A 18 -11.91 -2.95 -10.96
C ASN A 18 -11.65 -4.47 -11.07
N LYS A 19 -12.10 -5.07 -12.18
CA LYS A 19 -11.86 -6.50 -12.49
C LYS A 19 -10.36 -6.80 -12.63
N ILE A 20 -9.61 -5.87 -13.21
CA ILE A 20 -8.15 -5.88 -13.18
C ILE A 20 -7.76 -5.04 -11.96
N PRO A 21 -7.12 -5.62 -10.93
CA PRO A 21 -6.71 -4.85 -9.76
C PRO A 21 -5.73 -3.73 -10.13
N TRP A 22 -5.89 -2.57 -9.48
CA TRP A 22 -5.12 -1.35 -9.77
C TRP A 22 -3.60 -1.55 -9.63
N TYR A 23 -3.18 -2.43 -8.71
CA TYR A 23 -1.76 -2.69 -8.46
C TYR A 23 -1.05 -3.51 -9.56
N TRP A 24 -1.77 -3.94 -10.59
CA TRP A 24 -1.21 -4.51 -11.82
C TRP A 24 -1.03 -3.48 -12.93
N ASP A 25 -1.52 -2.25 -12.73
CA ASP A 25 -1.33 -1.20 -13.70
C ASP A 25 0.14 -0.76 -13.71
N ILE A 26 0.78 -0.89 -14.87
CA ILE A 26 2.19 -0.57 -15.07
C ILE A 26 2.46 0.93 -15.16
N ASP A 27 1.39 1.71 -15.41
CA ASP A 27 1.43 3.16 -15.51
C ASP A 27 1.07 3.83 -14.17
N GLU A 28 0.65 3.06 -13.16
CA GLU A 28 0.40 3.58 -11.81
C GLU A 28 1.74 3.79 -11.10
N ASP A 29 2.05 5.05 -10.79
CA ASP A 29 3.22 5.39 -9.99
C ASP A 29 3.13 4.66 -8.64
N GLY A 30 4.05 3.73 -8.41
CA GLY A 30 4.25 3.12 -7.10
C GLY A 30 4.44 4.21 -6.04
N TRP A 31 4.00 3.97 -4.80
CA TRP A 31 4.37 4.84 -3.67
C TRP A 31 5.85 4.63 -3.32
N GLU A 32 6.71 5.10 -4.20
CA GLU A 32 8.16 5.03 -4.04
C GLU A 32 8.62 6.13 -3.06
N ASP A 33 9.71 5.84 -2.33
CA ASP A 33 10.42 6.73 -1.40
C ASP A 33 9.97 6.79 0.08
N ILE A 34 9.27 5.77 0.61
CA ILE A 34 9.19 5.59 2.07
C ILE A 34 10.39 4.78 2.60
N PRO A 35 11.14 5.28 3.60
CA PRO A 35 12.18 4.48 4.26
C PRO A 35 11.60 3.20 4.88
N PRO A 36 12.27 2.04 4.78
CA PRO A 36 11.73 0.76 5.28
C PRO A 36 11.25 0.80 6.74
N LYS A 37 11.96 1.53 7.60
CA LYS A 37 11.58 1.73 9.01
C LYS A 37 10.22 2.42 9.16
N VAL A 38 9.92 3.37 8.29
CA VAL A 38 8.64 4.09 8.26
C VAL A 38 7.53 3.18 7.75
N THR A 39 7.79 2.39 6.70
CA THR A 39 6.83 1.38 6.20
C THR A 39 6.42 0.40 7.30
N VAL A 40 7.39 -0.15 8.06
CA VAL A 40 7.10 -1.06 9.18
C VAL A 40 6.31 -0.36 10.29
N ALA A 41 6.64 0.89 10.60
CA ALA A 41 5.91 1.67 11.60
C ALA A 41 4.44 1.91 11.18
N TYR A 42 4.20 2.19 9.90
CA TYR A 42 2.85 2.39 9.36
C TYR A 42 2.04 1.11 9.36
N LEU A 43 2.62 0.00 8.89
CA LEU A 43 1.98 -1.32 8.96
C LEU A 43 1.61 -1.70 10.39
N THR A 44 2.56 -1.54 11.32
CA THR A 44 2.30 -1.81 12.74
C THR A 44 1.11 -1.01 13.25
N LYS A 45 1.03 0.27 12.89
CA LYS A 45 -0.06 1.14 13.33
C LYS A 45 -1.40 0.76 12.70
N ILE A 46 -1.45 0.45 11.39
CA ILE A 46 -2.67 -0.01 10.73
C ILE A 46 -3.20 -1.28 11.39
N PHE A 47 -2.35 -2.26 11.67
CA PHE A 47 -2.81 -3.51 12.27
C PHE A 47 -3.17 -3.38 13.76
N ALA A 48 -2.55 -2.45 14.48
CA ALA A 48 -2.89 -2.18 15.88
C ALA A 48 -4.21 -1.40 16.03
N GLU A 49 -4.57 -0.56 15.06
CA GLU A 49 -5.74 0.33 15.09
C GLU A 49 -6.72 0.02 13.92
N SER A 50 -6.75 -1.23 13.47
CA SER A 50 -7.39 -1.65 12.20
C SER A 50 -8.86 -1.26 12.12
N GLU A 51 -9.62 -1.41 13.20
CA GLU A 51 -11.02 -1.01 13.27
C GLU A 51 -11.19 0.49 12.98
N ASN A 52 -10.36 1.35 13.55
CA ASN A 52 -10.49 2.79 13.36
C ASN A 52 -10.03 3.25 11.98
N VAL A 53 -8.96 2.62 11.48
CA VAL A 53 -8.25 3.06 10.27
C VAL A 53 -8.87 2.47 8.99
N LEU A 54 -9.40 1.24 9.06
CA LEU A 54 -9.82 0.51 7.88
C LEU A 54 -11.34 0.41 7.71
N GLN A 55 -12.14 0.76 8.72
CA GLN A 55 -13.61 0.67 8.70
C GLN A 55 -14.29 1.37 7.51
N SER A 56 -13.67 2.42 6.96
CA SER A 56 -14.23 3.19 5.86
C SER A 56 -14.06 2.53 4.49
N TYR A 57 -13.25 1.48 4.40
CA TYR A 57 -12.97 0.78 3.15
C TYR A 57 -13.82 -0.49 3.03
N SER A 58 -14.27 -0.76 1.81
CA SER A 58 -14.97 -2.01 1.51
C SER A 58 -14.02 -3.22 1.55
N ASP A 59 -14.57 -4.42 1.78
CA ASP A 59 -13.81 -5.68 1.72
C ASP A 59 -13.02 -5.84 0.41
N ALA A 60 -13.56 -5.35 -0.70
CA ALA A 60 -12.91 -5.44 -1.99
C ALA A 60 -11.71 -4.48 -2.12
N GLN A 61 -11.82 -3.26 -1.56
CA GLN A 61 -10.70 -2.32 -1.45
C GLN A 61 -9.61 -2.86 -0.53
N LEU A 62 -10.00 -3.41 0.63
CA LEU A 62 -9.09 -4.05 1.57
C LEU A 62 -8.34 -5.21 0.93
N ASN A 63 -9.05 -6.10 0.22
CA ASN A 63 -8.44 -7.22 -0.48
C ASN A 63 -7.39 -6.74 -1.50
N GLN A 64 -7.70 -5.77 -2.36
CA GLN A 64 -6.73 -5.27 -3.34
C GLN A 64 -5.55 -4.55 -2.69
N GLY A 65 -5.78 -3.73 -1.66
CA GLY A 65 -4.72 -3.04 -0.91
C GLY A 65 -3.78 -4.00 -0.18
N PHE A 66 -4.31 -5.06 0.43
CA PHE A 66 -3.47 -6.09 1.06
C PHE A 66 -2.68 -6.89 0.03
N TRP A 67 -3.26 -7.18 -1.14
CA TRP A 67 -2.50 -7.78 -2.23
C TRP A 67 -1.32 -6.89 -2.65
N TYR A 68 -1.54 -5.59 -2.86
CA TYR A 68 -0.48 -4.64 -3.18
C TYR A 68 0.67 -4.64 -2.13
N LEU A 69 0.31 -4.66 -0.84
CA LEU A 69 1.29 -4.68 0.25
C LEU A 69 2.15 -5.96 0.24
N ILE A 70 1.57 -7.10 -0.10
CA ILE A 70 2.24 -8.41 -0.06
C ILE A 70 2.96 -8.71 -1.38
N SER A 71 2.39 -8.34 -2.53
CA SER A 71 2.89 -8.70 -3.87
C SER A 71 3.97 -7.76 -4.38
N ASN A 72 3.87 -6.45 -4.12
CA ASN A 72 4.67 -5.44 -4.82
C ASN A 72 5.77 -4.80 -3.97
N ASN A 73 5.71 -4.88 -2.63
CA ASN A 73 6.51 -4.00 -1.76
C ASN A 73 7.73 -4.60 -1.06
N TYR A 74 8.01 -5.91 -1.19
CA TYR A 74 9.13 -6.53 -0.47
C TYR A 74 10.22 -7.17 -1.33
N SER A 75 10.11 -7.09 -2.64
CA SER A 75 11.20 -7.42 -3.56
C SER A 75 11.46 -6.27 -4.51
N LYS A 76 12.01 -5.15 -4.02
CA LYS A 76 12.80 -4.30 -4.92
C LYS A 76 14.05 -5.11 -5.22
N ALA A 77 14.11 -5.71 -6.41
CA ALA A 77 15.33 -6.32 -6.88
C ALA A 77 16.42 -5.25 -6.82
N ASP A 78 17.49 -5.49 -6.07
CA ASP A 78 18.65 -4.62 -6.09
C ASP A 78 19.23 -4.66 -7.52
N SER A 79 18.98 -3.62 -8.30
CA SER A 79 19.49 -3.47 -9.66
C SER A 79 21.01 -3.25 -9.71
N ARG A 80 21.74 -3.43 -8.58
CA ARG A 80 23.21 -3.41 -8.52
C ARG A 80 23.87 -4.76 -8.81
N ASN A 81 23.12 -5.80 -9.17
CA ASN A 81 23.67 -7.13 -9.45
C ASN A 81 23.48 -7.62 -10.89
N TYR A 82 23.50 -6.72 -11.88
CA TYR A 82 23.78 -7.06 -13.28
C TYR A 82 24.72 -6.04 -13.90
#